data_AF-A0A0S8EYK9-F1
#
_entry.id   AF-A0A0S8EYK9-F1
#
_cell.length_a   1.000
_cell.length_b   1.000
_cell.length_c   1.000
_cell.angle_alpha   90.00
_cell.angle_beta   90.00
_cell.angle_gamma   90.00
#
_symmetry.space_group_name_H-M   'P 1'
#
loop_
_entity.id
_entity.type
_entity.pdbx_description
1 polymer ?
#
loop_
_entity_poly.entity_id
_entity_poly.type
_entity_poly.pdbx_seq_one_letter_code
_entity_poly.pdbx_strand_id
1 'polypeptide(L)'
;MRDIFRFIWTTASLSAAVVSLAGCPGSLSNPDDFGDGGVEVKDAETILADNCTVGCHNPTQMQADLDLLSPNVASRVVDKDAIGIGCTDRKLVVAGDPDSSYLIDKVLNVPGICGGQMPVVGSISGEEIETLRQWIVDLGDSFGGTPDGG
;
A
#
# COMPACT_ATOMS: atom_id res chain seq x y z
N MET A 1 52.27 44.88 -63.83
CA MET A 1 52.23 43.87 -62.75
C MET A 1 50.75 43.62 -62.50
N ARG A 2 50.11 42.53 -62.98
CA ARG A 2 50.30 41.11 -62.54
C ARG A 2 50.33 41.13 -61.00
N ASP A 3 49.28 40.74 -60.29
CA ASP A 3 48.76 39.37 -60.13
C ASP A 3 47.33 39.42 -59.51
N ILE A 4 46.33 38.64 -59.96
CA ILE A 4 45.97 37.27 -59.47
C ILE A 4 45.79 37.32 -57.94
N PHE A 5 44.58 37.24 -57.35
CA PHE A 5 43.87 35.99 -57.08
C PHE A 5 42.37 36.25 -56.80
N ARG A 6 41.52 35.56 -57.56
CA ARG A 6 40.15 35.24 -57.16
C ARG A 6 40.22 34.14 -56.10
N PHE A 7 39.65 34.35 -54.92
CA PHE A 7 39.32 33.26 -54.00
C PHE A 7 37.86 33.40 -53.58
N ILE A 8 37.00 32.86 -54.45
CA ILE A 8 35.61 32.54 -54.16
C ILE A 8 35.66 31.31 -53.25
N TRP A 9 35.30 31.47 -51.98
CA TRP A 9 35.01 30.33 -51.09
C TRP A 9 33.56 30.40 -50.65
N THR A 10 32.70 29.84 -51.51
CA THR A 10 31.43 29.26 -51.12
C THR A 10 31.70 27.99 -50.32
N THR A 11 31.42 28.00 -49.02
CA THR A 11 31.14 26.76 -48.28
C THR A 11 29.72 26.82 -47.76
N ALA A 12 28.89 25.99 -48.38
CA ALA A 12 27.50 25.78 -48.03
C ALA A 12 27.42 25.30 -46.57
N SER A 13 26.76 26.08 -45.73
CA SER A 13 26.36 25.60 -44.39
C SER A 13 25.29 24.54 -44.56
N LEU A 14 25.69 23.27 -44.47
CA LEU A 14 24.78 22.17 -44.22
C LEU A 14 24.12 22.43 -42.85
N SER A 15 22.92 23.00 -42.86
CA SER A 15 22.05 23.00 -41.70
C SER A 15 21.65 21.55 -41.45
N ALA A 16 22.32 20.91 -40.49
CA ALA A 16 21.84 19.67 -39.92
C ALA A 16 20.50 19.98 -39.23
N ALA A 17 19.40 19.67 -39.91
CA ALA A 17 18.09 19.63 -39.29
C ALA A 17 18.13 18.52 -38.24
N VAL A 18 18.36 18.91 -37.00
CA VAL A 18 18.13 18.06 -35.83
C VAL A 18 16.65 17.74 -35.84
N VAL A 19 16.31 16.55 -36.30
CA VAL A 19 14.98 15.97 -36.11
C VAL A 19 14.85 15.73 -34.62
N SER A 20 14.31 16.72 -33.92
CA SER A 20 13.75 16.53 -32.59
C SER A 20 12.70 15.44 -32.72
N LEU A 21 13.00 14.24 -32.23
CA LEU A 21 11.95 13.34 -31.78
C LEU A 21 11.24 14.08 -30.65
N ALA A 22 10.22 14.85 -31.01
CA ALA A 22 9.15 15.22 -30.10
C ALA A 22 8.44 13.91 -29.74
N GLY A 23 9.05 13.15 -28.83
CA GLY A 23 8.27 12.22 -28.02
C GLY A 23 7.27 13.09 -27.28
N CYS A 24 5.99 12.92 -27.58
CA CYS A 24 4.94 13.53 -26.79
C CYS A 24 5.18 13.14 -25.33
N PRO A 25 5.30 14.09 -24.38
CA PRO A 25 5.10 13.76 -22.99
C PRO A 25 3.64 13.30 -22.87
N GLY A 26 3.41 12.00 -22.92
CA GLY A 26 2.15 11.41 -22.50
C GLY A 26 1.92 11.82 -21.07
N SER A 27 0.85 12.54 -20.82
CA SER A 27 0.44 12.90 -19.47
C SER A 27 0.13 11.61 -18.71
N LEU A 28 0.89 11.30 -17.65
CA LEU A 28 0.59 10.21 -16.69
C LEU A 28 -0.66 10.57 -15.85
N SER A 29 -1.68 11.15 -16.45
CA SER A 29 -2.85 11.70 -15.76
C SER A 29 -4.00 10.71 -15.70
N ASN A 30 -3.84 9.56 -16.36
CA ASN A 30 -4.80 8.49 -16.32
C ASN A 30 -4.10 7.20 -15.89
N PRO A 31 -4.03 6.91 -14.58
CA PRO A 31 -3.53 5.63 -14.09
C PRO A 31 -4.25 4.42 -14.72
N ASP A 32 -5.49 4.58 -15.20
CA ASP A 32 -6.27 3.53 -15.85
C ASP A 32 -5.76 3.16 -17.28
N ASP A 33 -4.90 3.98 -17.89
CA ASP A 33 -4.27 3.67 -19.19
C ASP A 33 -3.01 2.78 -19.05
N PHE A 34 -2.52 2.55 -17.83
CA PHE A 34 -1.57 1.49 -17.54
C PHE A 34 -2.37 0.23 -17.23
N GLY A 35 -2.70 -0.53 -18.27
CA GLY A 35 -3.19 -1.89 -18.09
C GLY A 35 -2.12 -2.76 -17.45
N ASP A 36 -2.03 -2.73 -16.12
CA ASP A 36 -1.27 -3.68 -15.33
C ASP A 36 -1.98 -5.03 -15.42
N GLY A 37 -1.25 -6.13 -15.55
CA GLY A 37 -1.85 -7.46 -15.61
C GLY A 37 -2.61 -7.73 -14.32
N GLY A 38 -3.94 -7.50 -14.35
CA GLY A 38 -4.78 -7.22 -13.18
C GLY A 38 -4.43 -8.04 -11.94
N VAL A 39 -3.79 -7.39 -10.99
CA VAL A 39 -3.80 -7.83 -9.59
C VAL A 39 -5.21 -7.63 -9.07
N GLU A 40 -5.82 -8.71 -8.58
CA GLU A 40 -7.08 -8.63 -7.86
C GLU A 40 -6.83 -7.83 -6.58
N VAL A 41 -7.33 -6.59 -6.55
CA VAL A 41 -7.25 -5.73 -5.37
C VAL A 41 -8.18 -6.30 -4.32
N LYS A 42 -7.61 -7.00 -3.33
CA LYS A 42 -8.34 -7.51 -2.17
C LYS A 42 -8.62 -6.37 -1.20
N ASP A 43 -9.79 -6.38 -0.57
CA ASP A 43 -10.05 -5.54 0.58
C ASP A 43 -9.42 -6.10 1.86
N ALA A 44 -9.43 -5.32 2.94
CA ALA A 44 -8.83 -5.72 4.21
C ALA A 44 -9.48 -6.98 4.82
N GLU A 45 -10.81 -7.13 4.74
CA GLU A 45 -11.48 -8.32 5.28
C GLU A 45 -11.09 -9.58 4.50
N THR A 46 -10.94 -9.49 3.18
CA THR A 46 -10.46 -10.58 2.32
C THR A 46 -9.01 -10.93 2.63
N ILE A 47 -8.14 -9.93 2.79
CA ILE A 47 -6.73 -10.16 3.17
C ILE A 47 -6.65 -10.88 4.52
N LEU A 48 -7.42 -10.44 5.52
CA LEU A 48 -7.45 -11.06 6.85
C LEU A 48 -8.02 -12.48 6.77
N ALA A 49 -9.08 -12.69 5.99
CA ALA A 49 -9.70 -13.99 5.79
C ALA A 49 -8.71 -15.00 5.18
N ASP A 50 -8.06 -14.62 4.08
CA ASP A 50 -7.15 -15.49 3.32
C ASP A 50 -5.90 -15.87 4.13
N ASN A 51 -5.36 -14.92 4.90
CA ASN A 51 -4.03 -15.08 5.49
C ASN A 51 -4.07 -15.48 6.96
N CYS A 52 -5.08 -15.08 7.72
CA CYS A 52 -5.04 -15.19 9.19
C CYS A 52 -5.99 -16.26 9.77
N THR A 53 -6.96 -16.75 9.00
CA THR A 53 -8.08 -17.53 9.56
C THR A 53 -7.86 -19.05 9.52
N VAL A 54 -7.08 -19.55 8.56
CA VAL A 54 -6.88 -20.99 8.35
C VAL A 54 -6.24 -21.61 9.59
N GLY A 55 -7.07 -22.27 10.39
CA GLY A 55 -6.65 -22.96 11.60
C GLY A 55 -6.41 -22.11 12.86
N CYS A 56 -6.59 -20.77 12.82
CA CYS A 56 -6.07 -19.89 13.88
C CYS A 56 -6.99 -18.77 14.37
N HIS A 57 -7.56 -17.91 13.51
CA HIS A 57 -8.37 -16.75 13.92
C HIS A 57 -9.75 -16.74 13.26
N ASN A 58 -10.53 -17.79 13.51
CA ASN A 58 -11.88 -17.98 12.96
C ASN A 58 -12.87 -18.34 14.07
N PRO A 59 -14.20 -18.33 13.83
CA PRO A 59 -15.22 -18.54 14.86
C PRO A 59 -15.13 -19.90 15.57
N THR A 60 -14.51 -20.90 14.95
CA THR A 60 -14.35 -22.24 15.52
C THR A 60 -13.00 -22.46 16.20
N GLN A 61 -12.02 -21.62 15.88
CA GLN A 61 -10.67 -21.63 16.41
C GLN A 61 -10.24 -20.18 16.61
N MET A 62 -10.58 -19.62 17.78
CA MET A 62 -10.31 -18.23 18.13
C MET A 62 -9.01 -18.15 18.95
N GLN A 63 -7.84 -18.27 18.32
CA GLN A 63 -6.58 -18.01 19.03
C GLN A 63 -6.60 -16.59 19.57
N ALA A 64 -6.24 -16.46 20.85
CA ALA A 64 -6.29 -15.19 21.58
C ALA A 64 -7.68 -14.53 21.54
N ASP A 65 -8.76 -15.32 21.52
CA ASP A 65 -10.15 -14.86 21.49
C ASP A 65 -10.48 -13.95 20.28
N LEU A 66 -9.79 -14.16 19.15
CA LEU A 66 -9.89 -13.32 17.96
C LEU A 66 -10.51 -14.06 16.78
N ASP A 67 -11.55 -13.44 16.20
CA ASP A 67 -12.23 -13.86 14.97
C ASP A 67 -12.08 -12.78 13.88
N LEU A 68 -11.33 -13.14 12.83
CA LEU A 68 -11.05 -12.32 11.66
C LEU A 68 -11.82 -12.76 10.40
N LEU A 69 -12.69 -13.77 10.50
CA LEU A 69 -13.43 -14.31 9.36
C LEU A 69 -14.87 -13.80 9.29
N SER A 70 -15.53 -13.62 10.44
CA SER A 70 -16.92 -13.14 10.42
C SER A 70 -17.01 -11.74 9.79
N PRO A 71 -18.17 -11.35 9.22
CA PRO A 71 -18.37 -9.99 8.70
C PRO A 71 -18.15 -8.90 9.75
N ASN A 72 -17.82 -7.67 9.32
CA ASN A 72 -17.62 -6.51 10.18
C ASN A 72 -16.49 -6.73 11.19
N VAL A 73 -15.31 -7.09 10.69
CA VAL A 73 -14.11 -7.39 11.51
C VAL A 73 -13.72 -6.19 12.38
N ALA A 74 -13.90 -4.96 11.88
CA ALA A 74 -13.59 -3.74 12.61
C ALA A 74 -14.18 -3.73 14.04
N SER A 75 -15.43 -4.16 14.21
CA SER A 75 -16.11 -4.21 15.52
C SER A 75 -15.40 -5.09 16.57
N ARG A 76 -14.56 -6.03 16.13
CA ARG A 76 -13.83 -6.98 16.98
C ARG A 76 -12.35 -6.66 17.15
N VAL A 77 -11.81 -5.69 16.41
CA VAL A 77 -10.37 -5.36 16.48
C VAL A 77 -10.10 -3.93 16.91
N VAL A 78 -10.99 -2.98 16.60
CA VAL A 78 -10.79 -1.57 16.95
C VAL A 78 -10.86 -1.40 18.46
N ASP A 79 -9.80 -0.79 19.02
CA ASP A 79 -9.59 -0.51 20.45
C ASP A 79 -9.61 -1.72 21.38
N LYS A 80 -9.61 -2.94 20.82
CA LYS A 80 -9.51 -4.18 21.60
C LYS A 80 -8.06 -4.44 21.99
N ASP A 81 -7.88 -4.94 23.20
CA ASP A 81 -6.56 -5.31 23.70
C ASP A 81 -6.06 -6.58 23.03
N ALA A 82 -4.78 -6.61 22.67
CA ALA A 82 -4.11 -7.82 22.23
C ALA A 82 -3.96 -8.80 23.39
N ILE A 83 -4.36 -10.05 23.19
CA ILE A 83 -4.32 -11.09 24.23
C ILE A 83 -3.10 -11.99 24.00
N GLY A 84 -2.29 -12.18 25.04
CA GLY A 84 -1.18 -13.11 25.05
C GLY A 84 -0.14 -12.80 26.12
N ILE A 85 0.74 -13.76 26.41
CA ILE A 85 1.81 -13.57 27.39
C ILE A 85 2.78 -12.51 26.88
N GLY A 86 2.98 -11.45 27.65
CA GLY A 86 3.81 -10.30 27.26
C GLY A 86 3.13 -9.31 26.32
N CYS A 87 1.86 -9.52 25.97
CA CYS A 87 1.03 -8.51 25.34
C CYS A 87 0.43 -7.63 26.44
N THR A 88 1.00 -6.46 26.70
CA THR A 88 0.48 -5.50 27.68
C THR A 88 0.35 -4.15 26.99
N ASP A 89 -0.77 -3.48 27.21
CA ASP A 89 -1.07 -2.13 26.68
C ASP A 89 -0.97 -1.99 25.15
N ARG A 90 -1.25 -3.07 24.40
CA ARG A 90 -1.24 -3.08 22.93
C ARG A 90 -2.67 -3.19 22.40
N LYS A 91 -3.07 -2.27 21.53
CA LYS A 91 -4.36 -2.31 20.83
C LYS A 91 -4.22 -3.06 19.51
N LEU A 92 -5.15 -3.98 19.22
CA LEU A 92 -5.17 -4.74 17.96
C LEU A 92 -5.19 -3.79 16.76
N VAL A 93 -6.15 -2.85 16.75
CA VAL A 93 -6.23 -1.76 15.79
C VAL A 93 -6.54 -0.46 16.54
N VAL A 94 -5.77 0.59 16.23
CA VAL A 94 -6.03 1.98 16.62
C VAL A 94 -6.57 2.69 15.37
N ALA A 95 -7.86 3.04 15.38
CA ALA A 95 -8.49 3.66 14.22
C ALA A 95 -7.78 4.97 13.84
N GLY A 96 -7.46 5.14 12.56
CA GLY A 96 -6.72 6.29 12.04
C GLY A 96 -5.19 6.20 12.22
N ASP A 97 -4.66 5.22 12.97
CA ASP A 97 -3.23 5.12 13.26
C ASP A 97 -2.70 3.69 13.01
N PRO A 98 -2.25 3.40 11.78
CA PRO A 98 -1.70 2.09 11.44
C PRO A 98 -0.36 1.80 12.14
N ASP A 99 0.41 2.81 12.54
CA ASP A 99 1.72 2.62 13.19
C ASP A 99 1.59 2.32 14.68
N SER A 100 0.51 2.77 15.31
CA SER A 100 0.14 2.39 16.68
C SER A 100 -0.68 1.08 16.74
N SER A 101 -0.99 0.45 15.60
CA SER A 101 -1.85 -0.73 15.51
C SER A 101 -1.06 -2.03 15.57
N TYR A 102 -1.36 -2.87 16.56
CA TYR A 102 -0.63 -4.11 16.76
C TYR A 102 -0.81 -5.14 15.64
N LEU A 103 -1.90 -5.05 14.88
CA LEU A 103 -2.08 -5.83 13.65
C LEU A 103 -0.89 -5.66 12.70
N ILE A 104 -0.44 -4.42 12.47
CA ILE A 104 0.67 -4.12 11.56
C ILE A 104 2.00 -4.62 12.14
N ASP A 105 2.24 -4.41 13.43
CA ASP A 105 3.41 -4.96 14.14
C ASP A 105 3.56 -6.48 13.93
N LYS A 106 2.44 -7.21 14.03
CA LYS A 106 2.41 -8.67 13.88
C LYS A 106 2.72 -9.12 12.46
N VAL A 107 2.29 -8.36 11.46
CA VAL A 107 2.54 -8.67 10.05
C VAL A 107 3.97 -8.36 9.65
N LEU A 108 4.51 -7.23 10.13
CA LEU A 108 5.87 -6.79 9.84
C LEU A 108 6.95 -7.48 10.68
N ASN A 109 6.55 -8.26 11.71
CA ASN A 109 7.46 -8.91 12.65
C ASN A 109 8.44 -7.93 13.32
N VAL A 110 7.92 -6.79 13.79
CA VAL A 110 8.76 -5.78 14.44
C VAL A 110 9.36 -6.33 15.74
N PRO A 111 10.53 -5.82 16.18
CA PRO A 111 11.11 -6.22 17.46
C PRO A 111 10.14 -6.00 18.63
N GLY A 112 9.97 -7.02 19.47
CA GLY A 112 9.18 -6.91 20.71
C GLY A 112 7.70 -7.28 20.58
N ILE A 113 7.26 -7.85 19.45
CA ILE A 113 5.95 -8.51 19.41
C ILE A 113 5.87 -9.65 20.45
N CYS A 114 4.73 -9.78 21.10
CA CYS A 114 4.38 -10.97 21.85
C CYS A 114 3.93 -12.10 20.90
N GLY A 115 4.41 -13.31 21.15
CA GLY A 115 4.24 -14.46 20.25
C GLY A 115 5.14 -14.37 19.01
N GLY A 116 4.72 -14.98 17.89
CA GLY A 116 5.45 -14.94 16.61
C GLY A 116 4.81 -14.02 15.57
N GLN A 117 5.48 -13.80 14.44
CA GLN A 117 4.92 -13.12 13.26
C GLN A 117 3.60 -13.77 12.83
N MET A 118 2.68 -12.96 12.30
CA MET A 118 1.47 -13.42 11.63
C MET A 118 1.48 -12.99 10.16
N PRO A 119 0.97 -13.80 9.22
CA PRO A 119 0.50 -15.15 9.44
C PRO A 119 1.66 -16.12 9.76
N VAL A 120 1.39 -17.18 10.53
CA VAL A 120 2.41 -18.19 10.88
C VAL A 120 2.90 -18.94 9.64
N VAL A 121 1.99 -19.14 8.68
CA VAL A 121 2.23 -19.82 7.41
C VAL A 121 1.83 -18.88 6.29
N GLY A 122 2.67 -18.80 5.26
CA GLY A 122 2.47 -17.88 4.14
C GLY A 122 3.11 -16.51 4.40
N SER A 123 2.79 -15.56 3.55
CA SER A 123 3.28 -14.19 3.63
C SER A 123 2.24 -13.26 3.02
N ILE A 124 2.02 -12.13 3.65
CA ILE A 124 1.22 -11.03 3.10
C ILE A 124 2.15 -10.18 2.22
N SER A 125 1.68 -9.79 1.03
CA SER A 125 2.47 -8.96 0.11
C SER A 125 2.61 -7.52 0.64
N GLY A 126 3.57 -6.76 0.11
CA GLY A 126 3.71 -5.34 0.46
C GLY A 126 2.48 -4.51 0.09
N GLU A 127 1.81 -4.86 -1.01
CA GLU A 127 0.57 -4.22 -1.46
C GLU A 127 -0.60 -4.54 -0.52
N GLU A 128 -0.76 -5.80 -0.12
CA GLU A 128 -1.78 -6.21 0.85
C GLU A 128 -1.53 -5.56 2.23
N ILE A 129 -0.26 -5.40 2.64
CA ILE A 129 0.08 -4.65 3.85
C ILE A 129 -0.37 -3.19 3.72
N GLU A 130 -0.14 -2.55 2.57
CA GLU A 130 -0.59 -1.17 2.35
C GLU A 130 -2.11 -1.05 2.36
N THR A 131 -2.83 -2.02 1.78
CA THR A 131 -4.29 -2.08 1.90
C THR A 131 -4.74 -2.17 3.36
N LEU A 132 -4.09 -3.00 4.19
CA LEU A 132 -4.40 -3.08 5.62
C LEU A 132 -4.12 -1.75 6.34
N ARG A 133 -3.03 -1.05 5.98
CA ARG A 133 -2.71 0.25 6.55
C ARG A 133 -3.73 1.31 6.16
N GLN A 134 -4.10 1.38 4.89
CA GLN A 134 -5.12 2.31 4.40
C GLN A 134 -6.49 2.03 5.04
N TRP A 135 -6.86 0.76 5.18
CA TRP A 135 -8.07 0.39 5.90
C TRP A 135 -8.08 0.93 7.34
N ILE A 136 -6.97 0.83 8.07
CA ILE A 136 -6.88 1.40 9.43
C ILE A 136 -7.04 2.93 9.41
N VAL A 137 -6.47 3.62 8.43
CA VAL A 137 -6.65 5.07 8.24
C VAL A 137 -8.14 5.40 8.06
N ASP A 138 -8.83 4.71 7.14
CA ASP A 138 -10.24 4.95 6.81
C ASP A 138 -11.19 4.67 7.99
N LEU A 139 -10.81 3.77 8.89
CA LEU A 139 -11.54 3.56 10.15
C LEU A 139 -11.56 4.84 11.00
N GLY A 140 -10.47 5.63 11.02
CA GLY A 140 -10.40 6.89 11.76
C GLY A 140 -11.47 7.90 11.32
N ASP A 141 -11.68 8.02 10.01
CA ASP A 141 -12.73 8.88 9.45
C ASP A 141 -14.14 8.35 9.77
N SER A 142 -14.29 7.03 9.76
CA SER A 142 -15.56 6.35 10.05
C SER A 142 -15.99 6.44 11.52
N PHE A 143 -15.05 6.47 12.46
CA PHE A 143 -15.32 6.61 13.90
C PHE A 143 -15.24 8.07 14.39
N GLY A 144 -14.59 8.96 13.63
CA GLY A 144 -14.42 10.39 13.95
C GLY A 144 -15.51 11.31 13.40
N GLY A 145 -16.40 10.82 12.53
CA GLY A 145 -17.46 11.61 11.90
C GLY A 145 -18.54 12.09 12.88
N THR A 146 -18.41 13.32 13.38
CA THR A 146 -19.52 14.13 13.93
C THR A 146 -20.20 14.91 12.79
N PRO A 147 -21.54 15.10 12.79
CA PRO A 147 -22.34 15.38 11.60
C PRO A 147 -22.12 16.76 10.99
N ASP A 148 -22.04 16.81 9.66
CA ASP A 148 -22.12 18.03 8.86
C ASP A 148 -23.53 18.63 9.01
N GLY A 149 -23.67 19.58 9.95
CA GLY A 149 -24.89 20.34 10.14
C GLY A 149 -25.00 21.50 9.16
N GLY A 150 -25.95 21.39 8.23
CA GLY A 150 -26.94 22.43 7.85
C GLY A 150 -26.46 23.68 7.12
#